data_AF-K0IMR3-F1
#
_entry.id   AF-K0IMR3-F1
#
_cell.length_a   1.000
_cell.length_b   1.000
_cell.length_c   1.000
_cell.angle_alpha   90.00
_cell.angle_beta   90.00
_cell.angle_gamma   90.00
#
_symmetry.space_group_name_H-M   'P 1'
#
loop_
_entity.id
_entity.type
_entity.pdbx_description
1 polymer ?
#
loop_
_entity_poly.entity_id
_entity_poly.type
_entity_poly.pdbx_seq_one_letter_code
_entity_poly.pdbx_strand_id
1 'polypeptide(L)'
;MAAQTDLCSLVGDIAELGSAKRLVDVGSGFSAPAAQWRSSHGSLDISCVNINFQQLLSAMKAEEKMSLLNATSTALPLSDESADRIVALESAQHFRLLEKFISKSRKVLKPNGLLIIVMPVVTQAKPFFKLGILA
;
A
#
# COMPACT_ATOMS: atom_id res chain seq x y z
N MET A 1 -2.22 12.70 14.32
CA MET A 1 -2.20 11.27 14.67
C MET A 1 -3.57 10.65 14.47
N ALA A 2 -4.63 11.12 15.13
CA ALA A 2 -6.00 10.62 14.95
C ALA A 2 -6.43 10.47 13.48
N ALA A 3 -6.34 11.54 12.67
CA ALA A 3 -6.77 11.49 11.27
C ALA A 3 -6.06 10.41 10.41
N GLN A 4 -4.77 10.13 10.64
CA GLN A 4 -4.05 9.09 9.91
C GLN A 4 -4.53 7.70 10.34
N THR A 5 -4.75 7.52 11.65
CA THR A 5 -5.28 6.29 12.23
C THR A 5 -6.69 6.01 11.71
N ASP A 6 -7.53 7.04 11.64
CA ASP A 6 -8.90 6.95 11.15
C ASP A 6 -8.93 6.60 9.66
N LEU A 7 -8.10 7.24 8.84
CA LEU A 7 -7.95 6.89 7.43
C LEU A 7 -7.45 5.45 7.25
N CYS A 8 -6.44 5.04 8.02
CA CYS A 8 -5.93 3.67 7.99
C CYS A 8 -7.01 2.64 8.38
N SER A 9 -7.84 2.94 9.39
CA SER A 9 -8.96 2.10 9.79
C SER A 9 -10.01 2.00 8.68
N LEU A 10 -10.44 3.14 8.12
CA LEU A 10 -11.41 3.20 7.02
C LEU A 10 -10.93 2.38 5.81
N VAL A 11 -9.64 2.47 5.48
CA VAL A 11 -9.05 1.70 4.38
C VAL A 11 -9.02 0.21 4.70
N GLY A 12 -8.80 -0.17 5.96
CA GLY A 12 -8.89 -1.56 6.40
C GLY A 12 -10.29 -2.14 6.19
N ASP A 13 -11.33 -1.35 6.48
CA ASP A 13 -12.73 -1.74 6.28
C ASP A 13 -13.08 -1.83 4.79
N ILE A 14 -12.72 -0.83 3.98
CA ILE A 14 -12.94 -0.82 2.52
C ILE A 14 -12.19 -1.99 1.85
N ALA A 15 -10.99 -2.31 2.34
CA ALA A 15 -10.21 -3.43 1.85
C ALA A 15 -10.67 -4.78 2.43
N GLU A 16 -11.72 -4.82 3.25
CA GLU A 16 -12.26 -6.05 3.86
C GLU A 16 -11.19 -6.91 4.55
N LEU A 17 -10.23 -6.27 5.23
CA LEU A 17 -9.05 -6.95 5.77
C LEU A 17 -9.39 -8.04 6.80
N GLY A 18 -10.56 -7.95 7.45
CA GLY A 18 -11.07 -8.99 8.35
C GLY A 18 -11.26 -10.37 7.70
N SER A 19 -11.40 -10.43 6.37
CA SER A 19 -11.54 -11.69 5.61
C SER A 19 -10.27 -12.07 4.82
N ALA A 20 -9.29 -11.16 4.76
CA ALA A 20 -8.06 -11.36 3.99
C ALA A 20 -7.04 -12.18 4.79
N LYS A 21 -6.20 -12.94 4.07
CA LYS A 21 -5.04 -13.64 4.65
C LYS A 21 -3.74 -12.97 4.26
N ARG A 22 -3.65 -12.42 3.04
CA ARG A 22 -2.45 -11.79 2.48
C ARG A 22 -2.73 -10.41 1.93
N LEU A 23 -2.09 -9.40 2.54
CA LEU A 23 -2.12 -8.01 2.13
C LEU A 23 -0.75 -7.60 1.57
N VAL A 24 -0.77 -6.81 0.49
CA VAL A 24 0.41 -6.10 -0.01
C VAL A 24 0.18 -4.60 0.18
N ASP A 25 1.02 -3.96 1.00
CA ASP A 25 1.05 -2.51 1.20
C ASP A 25 2.12 -1.91 0.27
N VAL A 26 1.70 -1.22 -0.79
CA VAL A 26 2.58 -0.73 -1.86
C VAL A 26 2.85 0.77 -1.68
N GLY A 27 4.14 1.11 -1.63
CA GLY A 27 4.58 2.43 -1.20
C GLY A 27 4.45 2.61 0.30
N SER A 28 4.71 1.54 1.07
CA SER A 28 4.46 1.44 2.52
C SER A 28 5.22 2.46 3.38
N GLY A 29 6.22 3.15 2.83
CA GLY A 29 7.06 4.08 3.58
C GLY A 29 7.75 3.40 4.76
N PHE A 30 7.41 3.85 5.96
CA PHE A 30 7.88 3.29 7.25
C PHE A 30 6.94 2.20 7.82
N SER A 31 6.01 1.69 7.02
CA SER A 31 5.09 0.59 7.36
C SER A 31 4.12 0.86 8.53
N ALA A 32 3.86 2.12 8.87
CA ALA A 32 2.95 2.47 9.96
C ALA A 32 1.49 2.00 9.73
N PRO A 33 0.90 2.11 8.53
CA PRO A 33 -0.43 1.53 8.26
C PRO A 33 -0.43 0.00 8.38
N ALA A 34 0.61 -0.65 7.85
CA ALA A 34 0.77 -2.10 7.94
C ALA A 34 0.82 -2.59 9.40
N ALA A 35 1.56 -1.91 10.27
CA ALA A 35 1.58 -2.15 11.71
C ALA A 35 0.18 -2.06 12.35
N GLN A 36 -0.57 -1.01 12.02
CA GLN A 36 -1.94 -0.82 12.53
C GLN A 36 -2.89 -1.92 12.04
N TRP A 37 -2.84 -2.29 10.76
CA TRP A 37 -3.65 -3.39 10.22
C TRP A 37 -3.26 -4.73 10.83
N ARG A 38 -1.97 -4.98 11.06
CA ARG A 38 -1.49 -6.20 11.70
C ARG A 38 -2.02 -6.34 13.12
N SER A 39 -2.00 -5.26 13.89
CA SER A 39 -2.53 -5.20 15.25
C SER A 39 -4.04 -5.44 15.28
N SER A 40 -4.78 -4.88 14.32
CA SER A 40 -6.24 -5.00 14.24
C SER A 40 -6.70 -6.34 13.62
N HIS A 41 -5.86 -6.96 12.78
CA HIS A 41 -6.13 -8.20 12.05
C HIS A 41 -5.00 -9.22 12.31
N GLY A 42 -5.02 -9.85 13.49
CA GLY A 42 -3.94 -10.69 14.01
C GLY A 42 -3.53 -11.91 13.16
N SER A 43 -4.31 -12.30 12.15
CA SER A 43 -3.97 -13.37 11.19
C SER A 43 -3.43 -12.88 9.85
N LEU A 44 -3.38 -11.56 9.62
CA LEU A 44 -3.03 -10.98 8.34
C LEU A 44 -1.50 -11.07 8.10
N ASP A 45 -1.11 -11.71 7.00
CA ASP A 45 0.25 -11.68 6.49
C ASP A 45 0.41 -10.45 5.60
N ILE A 46 1.35 -9.57 5.95
CA ILE A 46 1.52 -8.27 5.29
C ILE A 46 2.90 -8.20 4.64
N SER A 47 2.89 -7.91 3.34
CA SER A 47 4.07 -7.58 2.55
C SER A 47 4.14 -6.08 2.31
N CYS A 48 5.10 -5.40 2.94
CA CYS A 48 5.38 -3.99 2.77
C CYS A 48 6.36 -3.80 1.60
N VAL A 49 5.88 -3.23 0.50
CA VAL A 49 6.68 -2.95 -0.70
C VAL A 49 7.03 -1.47 -0.74
N ASN A 50 8.32 -1.14 -0.79
CA ASN A 50 8.75 0.25 -0.94
C ASN A 50 10.05 0.35 -1.74
N ILE A 51 10.18 1.42 -2.55
CA ILE A 51 11.38 1.68 -3.36
C ILE A 51 12.55 2.16 -2.48
N ASN A 52 12.27 2.82 -1.36
CA ASN A 52 13.28 3.29 -0.43
C ASN A 52 13.61 2.23 0.63
N PHE A 53 14.76 1.59 0.45
CA PHE A 53 15.26 0.55 1.35
C PHE A 53 15.51 1.04 2.78
N GLN A 54 15.94 2.29 2.98
CA GLN A 54 16.23 2.83 4.31
C GLN A 54 14.97 3.00 5.16
N GLN A 55 13.84 3.33 4.53
CA GLN A 55 12.55 3.41 5.22
C GLN A 55 12.07 2.02 5.67
N LEU A 56 12.26 1.00 4.83
CA LEU A 56 11.96 -0.40 5.19
C LEU A 56 12.84 -0.87 6.37
N LEU A 57 14.14 -0.62 6.34
CA LEU A 57 15.05 -0.98 7.44
C LEU A 57 14.66 -0.31 8.77
N SER A 58 14.19 0.94 8.69
CA SER A 58 13.72 1.66 9.88
C SER A 58 12.44 1.02 10.45
N ALA A 59 11.55 0.51 9.59
CA ALA A 59 10.35 -0.21 9.99
C ALA A 59 10.65 -1.59 10.61
N MET A 60 11.70 -2.28 10.13
CA MET A 60 12.10 -3.60 10.61
C MET A 60 12.42 -3.65 12.11
N LYS A 61 12.88 -2.52 12.66
CA LYS A 61 13.19 -2.40 14.10
C LYS A 61 11.95 -2.36 15.00
N ALA A 62 10.76 -2.15 14.41
CA ALA A 62 9.51 -2.00 15.15
C ALA A 62 8.64 -3.28 15.13
N GLU A 63 8.71 -4.10 14.07
CA GLU A 63 7.82 -5.27 13.92
C GLU A 63 8.47 -6.46 13.18
N GLU A 64 8.70 -7.56 13.90
CA GLU A 64 9.39 -8.77 13.38
C GLU A 64 8.54 -9.66 12.45
N LYS A 65 7.26 -9.33 12.19
CA LYS A 65 6.29 -10.25 11.57
C LYS A 65 5.74 -9.82 10.20
N MET A 66 6.35 -8.83 9.55
CA MET A 66 5.97 -8.37 8.21
C MET A 66 7.09 -8.64 7.21
N SER A 67 6.72 -8.96 5.97
CA SER A 67 7.68 -9.12 4.87
C SER A 67 8.04 -7.76 4.29
N LEU A 68 9.33 -7.40 4.30
CA LEU A 68 9.81 -6.12 3.76
C LEU A 68 10.44 -6.34 2.38
N LEU A 69 9.84 -5.76 1.35
CA LEU A 69 10.20 -5.99 -0.04
C LEU A 69 10.69 -4.70 -0.69
N ASN A 70 11.99 -4.61 -0.99
CA ASN A 70 12.53 -3.46 -1.71
C ASN A 70 12.29 -3.62 -3.22
N ALA A 71 11.26 -2.95 -3.73
CA ALA A 71 10.88 -3.02 -5.13
C ALA A 71 10.09 -1.78 -5.57
N THR A 72 9.86 -1.65 -6.88
CA THR A 72 8.99 -0.60 -7.44
C THR A 72 7.54 -1.09 -7.52
N SER A 73 6.58 -0.17 -7.55
CA SER A 73 5.16 -0.50 -7.70
C SER A 73 4.86 -1.24 -9.01
N THR A 74 5.65 -1.04 -10.07
CA THR A 74 5.47 -1.72 -11.36
C THR A 74 6.13 -3.10 -11.44
N ALA A 75 6.96 -3.47 -10.47
CA ALA A 75 7.74 -4.71 -10.46
C ALA A 75 7.61 -5.42 -9.11
N LEU A 76 6.37 -5.69 -8.68
CA LEU A 76 6.10 -6.38 -7.43
C LEU A 76 6.74 -7.80 -7.44
N PRO A 77 7.62 -8.13 -6.48
CA PRO A 77 8.33 -9.42 -6.43
C PRO A 77 7.45 -10.49 -5.78
N LEU A 78 6.25 -10.64 -6.32
CA LEU A 78 5.21 -11.55 -5.84
C LEU A 78 4.73 -12.41 -7.01
N SER A 79 4.42 -13.66 -6.70
CA SER A 79 3.83 -14.60 -7.65
C SER A 79 2.46 -14.12 -8.11
N ASP A 80 2.04 -14.56 -9.29
CA ASP A 80 0.70 -14.32 -9.76
C ASP A 80 -0.33 -15.02 -8.84
N GLU A 81 -1.52 -14.45 -8.71
CA GLU A 81 -2.62 -14.95 -7.86
C GLU A 81 -2.20 -15.29 -6.40
N SER A 82 -1.32 -14.48 -5.82
CA SER A 82 -0.75 -14.74 -4.49
C SER A 82 -1.33 -13.88 -3.38
N ALA A 83 -1.90 -12.71 -3.70
CA ALA A 83 -2.43 -11.74 -2.74
C ALA A 83 -3.96 -11.71 -2.72
N ASP A 84 -4.55 -11.52 -1.52
CA ASP A 84 -5.99 -11.29 -1.39
C ASP A 84 -6.32 -9.80 -1.57
N ARG A 85 -5.43 -8.92 -1.09
CA ARG A 85 -5.59 -7.47 -1.08
C ARG A 85 -4.29 -6.79 -1.48
N ILE A 86 -4.39 -5.72 -2.27
CA ILE A 86 -3.31 -4.79 -2.54
C ILE A 86 -3.80 -3.40 -2.19
N VAL A 87 -3.08 -2.69 -1.33
CA VAL A 87 -3.39 -1.33 -0.91
C VAL A 87 -2.23 -0.41 -1.31
N ALA A 88 -2.55 0.73 -1.92
CA ALA A 88 -1.63 1.85 -2.11
C ALA A 88 -2.21 3.06 -1.38
N LEU A 89 -1.83 3.22 -0.12
CA LEU A 89 -2.34 4.28 0.76
C LEU A 89 -1.48 5.54 0.63
N GLU A 90 -2.03 6.58 0.00
CA GLU A 90 -1.37 7.88 -0.21
C GLU A 90 0.01 7.77 -0.89
N SER A 91 0.18 6.77 -1.75
CA SER A 91 1.45 6.50 -2.44
C SER A 91 1.34 6.54 -3.97
N ALA A 92 0.16 6.20 -4.52
CA ALA A 92 -0.03 5.98 -5.95
C ALA A 92 0.19 7.23 -6.81
N GLN A 93 0.00 8.43 -6.26
CA GLN A 93 0.28 9.70 -6.95
C GLN A 93 1.77 9.89 -7.30
N HIS A 94 2.67 9.13 -6.67
CA HIS A 94 4.10 9.16 -6.96
C HIS A 94 4.54 8.10 -7.98
N PHE A 95 3.63 7.23 -8.43
CA PHE A 95 3.98 6.15 -9.34
C PHE A 95 4.13 6.69 -10.77
N ARG A 96 5.32 6.52 -11.39
CA ARG A 96 5.58 7.00 -12.75
C ARG A 96 4.59 6.45 -13.80
N LEU A 97 4.00 5.28 -13.58
CA LEU A 97 3.07 4.63 -14.50
C LEU A 97 1.97 3.89 -13.73
N LEU A 98 0.91 4.62 -13.37
CA LEU A 98 -0.24 4.08 -12.63
C LEU A 98 -0.88 2.88 -13.34
N GLU A 99 -1.01 2.94 -14.67
CA GLU A 99 -1.52 1.84 -15.50
C GLU A 99 -0.70 0.55 -15.37
N LYS A 100 0.63 0.65 -15.26
CA LYS A 100 1.51 -0.51 -15.09
C LYS A 100 1.39 -1.07 -13.68
N PHE A 101 1.24 -0.20 -12.68
CA PHE A 101 0.94 -0.65 -11.32
C PHE A 101 -0.39 -1.41 -11.27
N ILE A 102 -1.46 -0.89 -11.89
CA ILE A 102 -2.76 -1.58 -11.96
C ILE A 102 -2.62 -2.92 -12.68
N SER A 103 -1.94 -2.96 -13.82
CA SER A 103 -1.72 -4.20 -14.60
C SER A 103 -0.92 -5.24 -13.81
N LYS A 104 0.15 -4.84 -13.12
CA LYS A 104 0.93 -5.76 -12.27
C LYS A 104 0.11 -6.21 -11.06
N SER A 105 -0.65 -5.32 -10.43
CA SER A 105 -1.53 -5.63 -9.30
C SER A 105 -2.58 -6.68 -9.70
N ARG A 106 -3.19 -6.54 -10.88
CA ARG A 106 -4.15 -7.52 -11.42
C ARG A 106 -3.57 -8.92 -11.54
N LYS A 107 -2.28 -9.06 -11.91
CA LYS A 107 -1.63 -10.38 -11.99
C LYS A 107 -1.35 -10.99 -10.62
N VAL A 108 -0.95 -10.16 -9.66
CA VAL A 108 -0.60 -10.59 -8.29
C VAL A 108 -1.85 -10.93 -7.46
N LEU A 109 -2.96 -10.24 -7.70
CA LEU A 109 -4.23 -10.51 -7.03
C LEU A 109 -4.80 -11.86 -7.44
N LYS A 110 -5.33 -12.60 -6.47
CA LYS A 110 -6.19 -13.76 -6.71
C LYS A 110 -7.49 -13.35 -7.42
N PRO A 111 -8.22 -14.31 -8.01
CA PRO A 111 -9.62 -14.10 -8.37
C PRO A 111 -10.40 -13.52 -7.16
N ASN A 112 -11.19 -12.48 -7.41
CA ASN A 112 -11.93 -11.71 -6.39
C ASN A 112 -11.05 -10.94 -5.37
N GLY A 113 -9.75 -10.81 -5.63
CA GLY A 113 -8.89 -9.92 -4.86
C GLY A 113 -9.22 -8.45 -5.10
N LEU A 114 -8.95 -7.61 -4.11
CA LEU A 114 -9.25 -6.17 -4.18
C LEU A 114 -7.97 -5.34 -4.33
N LEU A 115 -8.00 -4.37 -5.25
CA LEU A 115 -7.03 -3.29 -5.34
C LEU A 115 -7.65 -2.03 -4.77
N ILE A 116 -7.03 -1.46 -3.74
CA ILE A 116 -7.47 -0.24 -3.08
C ILE A 116 -6.39 0.82 -3.30
N ILE A 117 -6.79 1.96 -3.85
CA ILE A 117 -5.91 3.10 -4.08
C ILE A 117 -6.52 4.30 -3.38
N VAL A 118 -5.75 4.91 -2.48
CA VAL A 118 -6.11 6.16 -1.83
C VAL A 118 -5.10 7.21 -2.28
N MET A 119 -5.58 8.21 -3.00
CA MET A 119 -4.73 9.29 -3.50
C MET A 119 -5.54 10.57 -3.63
N PRO A 120 -4.90 11.75 -3.52
CA PRO A 120 -5.56 13.00 -3.84
C PRO A 120 -5.93 13.03 -5.33
N VAL A 121 -7.13 13.54 -5.62
CA VAL A 121 -7.62 13.77 -6.98
C VAL A 121 -7.97 15.24 -7.14
N VAL A 122 -7.72 15.78 -8.33
CA VAL A 122 -8.07 17.17 -8.64
C VAL A 122 -9.34 17.19 -9.46
N THR A 123 -10.35 17.89 -8.96
CA THR A 123 -11.69 17.96 -9.55
C THR A 123 -11.94 19.23 -10.36
N GLN A 124 -11.02 20.20 -10.33
CA GLN A 124 -11.09 21.44 -11.12
C GLN A 124 -9.71 21.83 -11.68
N ALA A 125 -9.66 22.14 -12.97
CA ALA A 125 -8.44 22.61 -13.64
C ALA A 125 -8.13 24.07 -13.26
N LYS A 126 -7.44 24.28 -12.13
CA LYS A 126 -6.78 25.56 -11.81
C LYS A 126 -5.26 25.40 -11.94
N PRO A 127 -4.51 26.47 -12.28
CA PRO A 127 -3.06 26.36 -12.48
C PRO A 127 -2.38 25.93 -11.18
N PHE A 128 -1.66 24.81 -11.25
CA PHE A 128 -1.00 24.18 -10.11
C PHE A 128 0.35 24.82 -9.83
N PHE A 129 0.55 25.36 -8.63
CA PHE A 129 1.91 25.67 -8.15
C PHE A 129 2.26 25.07 -6.78
N LYS A 130 1.34 24.45 -6.04
CA LYS A 130 1.63 23.94 -4.69
C LYS A 130 0.77 22.73 -4.27
N LEU A 131 1.02 21.55 -4.85
CA LEU A 131 0.46 20.28 -4.36
C LEU A 131 1.53 19.31 -3.84
N GLY A 132 2.72 19.79 -3.47
CA GLY A 132 3.77 18.91 -2.93
C GLY A 132 4.29 17.89 -3.94
N ILE A 133 4.03 18.09 -5.24
CA ILE A 133 4.75 17.40 -6.31
C ILE A 133 6.18 17.93 -6.24
N LEU A 134 7.07 17.14 -5.65
CA LEU A 134 8.51 17.36 -5.73
C LEU A 134 8.89 17.29 -7.21
N ALA A 135 9.20 18.45 -7.79
CA ALA A 135 9.88 18.56 -9.07
C ALA A 135 11.34 18.09 -8.91
#